data_AF-A0A938UWK4-F1
#
_entry.id   AF-A0A938UWK4-F1
#
_cell.length_a   1.000
_cell.length_b   1.000
_cell.length_c   1.000
_cell.angle_alpha   90.00
_cell.angle_beta   90.00
_cell.angle_gamma   90.00
#
_symmetry.space_group_name_H-M   'P 1'
#
loop_
_entity.id
_entity.type
_entity.pdbx_description
1 polymer ?
#
loop_
_entity_poly.entity_id
_entity_poly.type
_entity_poly.pdbx_seq_one_letter_code
_entity_poly.pdbx_strand_id
1 'polypeptide(L)' 'MNRAKLKKMDVRIQKIRKAAQELKELSGGIQAVDRNASRILASVKMLEINISDLLEINP' A
#
# COMPACT_ATOMS: atom_id res chain seq x y z
N MET A 1 -9.98 15.56 -9.68
CA MET A 1 -8.86 15.47 -8.71
C MET A 1 -7.60 16.04 -9.39
N ASN A 2 -6.72 16.78 -8.70
CA ASN A 2 -5.48 17.27 -9.33
C ASN A 2 -4.30 16.29 -9.13
N ARG A 3 -3.30 16.34 -10.01
CA ARG A 3 -2.13 15.44 -10.02
C ARG A 3 -1.33 15.50 -8.70
N ALA A 4 -1.25 16.66 -8.06
CA ALA A 4 -0.59 16.81 -6.77
C ALA A 4 -1.27 15.99 -5.65
N LYS A 5 -2.61 15.93 -5.63
CA LYS A 5 -3.34 15.07 -4.70
C LYS A 5 -3.12 13.58 -4.99
N LEU A 6 -3.11 13.17 -6.26
CA LEU A 6 -2.82 11.77 -6.64
C LEU A 6 -1.41 11.34 -6.20
N LYS A 7 -0.39 12.18 -6.42
CA LYS A 7 0.97 11.93 -5.94
C LYS A 7 1.05 11.81 -4.41
N LYS A 8 0.29 12.63 -3.68
CA LYS A 8 0.21 12.52 -2.21
C LYS A 8 -0.43 11.19 -1.77
N MET A 9 -1.46 10.73 -2.49
CA MET A 9 -2.07 9.43 -2.22
C MET A 9 -1.11 8.28 -2.50
N ASP A 10 -0.43 8.29 -3.65
CA ASP A 10 0.58 7.29 -4.01
C ASP A 10 1.68 7.18 -2.93
N VAL A 11 2.28 8.31 -2.52
CA VAL A 11 3.26 8.34 -1.44
C VAL A 11 2.70 7.75 -0.14
N ARG A 12 1.42 7.98 0.16
CA ARG A 12 0.80 7.43 1.37
C ARG A 12 0.56 5.92 1.26
N ILE A 13 0.13 5.45 0.09
CA ILE A 13 -0.03 4.02 -0.22
C ILE A 13 1.30 3.29 -0.07
N GLN A 14 2.39 3.85 -0.62
CA GLN A 14 3.75 3.29 -0.48
C GLN A 14 4.20 3.23 0.98
N LYS A 15 3.88 4.24 1.79
CA LYS A 15 4.17 4.21 3.24
C LYS A 15 3.40 3.11 3.97
N ILE A 16 2.13 2.87 3.61
CA ILE A 16 1.33 1.78 4.20
C ILE A 16 1.91 0.42 3.79
N ARG A 17 2.30 0.25 2.51
CA ARG A 17 3.00 -0.94 2.03
C ARG A 17 4.21 -1.27 2.89
N LYS A 18 5.09 -0.29 3.08
CA LYS A 18 6.33 -0.44 3.86
C LYS A 18 6.02 -0.83 5.31
N ALA A 19 5.11 -0.13 5.98
CA ALA A 19 4.72 -0.45 7.35
C ALA A 19 4.11 -1.85 7.50
N ALA A 20 3.30 -2.30 6.54
CA ALA A 20 2.73 -3.64 6.55
C ALA A 20 3.79 -4.74 6.32
N GLN A 21 4.78 -4.46 5.47
CA GLN A 21 5.92 -5.34 5.25
C GLN A 21 6.80 -5.46 6.52
N GLU A 22 7.12 -4.34 7.15
CA GLU A 22 7.85 -4.29 8.42
C GLU A 22 7.08 -5.05 9.53
N LEU A 23 5.76 -4.87 9.62
CA LEU A 23 4.93 -5.59 10.59
C LEU A 23 4.96 -7.11 10.37
N LYS A 24 5.03 -7.56 9.10
CA LYS A 24 5.15 -8.97 8.76
C LYS A 24 6.51 -9.53 9.15
N GLU A 25 7.58 -8.77 8.93
CA GLU A 25 8.95 -9.16 9.32
C GLU A 25 9.10 -9.22 10.85
N LEU A 26 8.46 -8.30 11.57
CA LEU A 26 8.45 -8.25 13.04
C LEU A 26 7.50 -9.27 13.68
N SER A 27 6.68 -9.97 12.90
CA SER A 27 5.62 -10.83 13.45
C SER A 27 6.15 -11.96 14.33
N GLY A 28 7.41 -12.38 14.14
CA GLY A 28 8.05 -13.44 14.91
C GLY A 28 7.30 -14.78 14.85
N GLY A 29 6.52 -15.02 13.78
CA GLY A 29 5.69 -16.22 13.64
C GLY A 29 4.32 -16.17 14.32
N ILE A 30 3.91 -15.01 14.85
CA ILE A 30 2.53 -14.81 15.33
C ILE A 30 1.58 -14.85 14.13
N GLN A 31 0.94 -16.00 13.90
CA GLN A 31 0.09 -16.24 12.73
C GLN A 31 -0.99 -15.18 12.52
N ALA A 32 -1.57 -14.65 13.60
CA ALA A 32 -2.57 -13.60 13.51
C ALA A 32 -1.99 -12.32 12.91
N VAL A 33 -0.77 -11.94 13.28
CA VAL A 33 -0.08 -10.77 12.75
C VAL A 33 0.30 -11.00 11.28
N ASP A 34 0.89 -12.15 10.96
CA ASP A 34 1.27 -12.50 9.58
C ASP A 34 0.11 -12.46 8.60
N ARG A 35 -1.03 -13.04 9.00
CA ARG A 35 -2.24 -13.07 8.17
C ARG A 35 -2.80 -11.66 7.97
N ASN A 36 -2.83 -10.84 9.02
CA ASN A 36 -3.33 -9.47 8.92
C ASN A 36 -2.40 -8.58 8.10
N ALA A 37 -1.08 -8.65 8.30
CA ALA A 37 -0.11 -7.94 7.49
C ALA A 37 -0.22 -8.34 6.00
N SER A 38 -0.41 -9.63 5.71
CA SER A 38 -0.62 -10.13 4.34
C SER A 38 -1.91 -9.61 3.71
N ARG A 39 -3.02 -9.52 4.47
CA ARG A 39 -4.27 -8.91 3.99
C ARG A 39 -4.12 -7.43 3.70
N ILE A 40 -3.42 -6.69 4.57
CA ILE A 40 -3.13 -5.27 4.34
C ILE A 40 -2.33 -5.10 3.05
N LEU A 41 -1.28 -5.91 2.83
CA LEU A 41 -0.49 -5.86 1.60
C LEU A 41 -1.32 -6.13 0.34
N ALA A 42 -2.29 -7.06 0.40
CA ALA A 42 -3.21 -7.31 -0.71
C ALA A 42 -4.10 -6.10 -1.01
N SER A 43 -4.70 -5.49 0.02
CA SER A 43 -5.49 -4.26 -0.16
C SER A 43 -4.64 -3.09 -0.67
N VAL A 44 -3.41 -2.95 -0.18
CA VAL A 44 -2.47 -1.93 -0.65
C VAL A 44 -2.15 -2.13 -2.13
N LYS A 45 -1.94 -3.38 -2.59
CA LYS A 45 -1.68 -3.66 -4.00
C LYS A 45 -2.83 -3.21 -4.91
N MET A 46 -4.08 -3.37 -4.47
CA MET A 46 -5.24 -2.86 -5.21
C MET A 46 -5.25 -1.33 -5.28
N LEU A 47 -4.92 -0.65 -4.18
CA LEU A 47 -4.81 0.81 -4.16
C LEU A 47 -3.69 1.31 -5.06
N GLU A 48 -2.55 0.62 -5.12
CA GLU A 48 -1.46 0.93 -6.05
C GLU A 48 -1.97 0.90 -7.49
N ILE A 49 -2.63 -0.19 -7.91
CA ILE A 49 -3.21 -0.30 -9.26
C ILE A 49 -4.18 0.86 -9.52
N ASN A 50 -5.11 1.12 -8.60
CA ASN A 50 -6.10 2.18 -8.78
C ASN A 50 -5.52 3.59 -8.87
N ILE A 51 -4.34 3.86 -8.29
CA ILE A 51 -3.70 5.18 -8.35
C ILE A 51 -2.68 5.27 -9.49
N SER A 52 -1.91 4.22 -9.76
CA SER A 52 -0.97 4.15 -10.88
C SER A 52 -1.68 4.40 -12.21
N ASP A 53 -2.81 3.74 -12.46
CA ASP A 53 -3.61 3.92 -13.67
C ASP A 53 -4.01 5.39 -13.87
N LEU A 54 -4.40 6.07 -12.79
CA LEU A 54 -4.79 7.49 -12.82
C LEU A 54 -3.61 8.44 -13.02
N LEU A 55 -2.40 8.07 -12.59
CA LEU A 55 -1.19 8.85 -12.78
C LEU A 55 -0.62 8.72 -14.20
N GLU A 56 -0.82 7.56 -14.84
CA GLU A 56 -0.40 7.27 -16.23
C GLU A 56 -1.27 7.99 -17.26
N ILE A 57 -2.60 7.98 -17.09
CA ILE A 57 -3.55 8.55 -18.07
C ILE A 57 -3.60 10.09 -18.00
N ASN A 58 -3.03 10.70 -16.96
CA ASN A 58 -3.05 12.16 -16.76
C ASN A 58 -1.61 12.72 -16.56
N PRO A 59 -0.74 12.68 -17.59
CA PRO A 59 0.71 12.92 -17.49
C PRO A 59 1.15 14.31 -17.00
#